data_AF-X6LSN3-F1
#
_entry.id   AF-X6LSN3-F1
#
_cell.length_a   1.000
_cell.length_b   1.000
_cell.length_c   1.000
_cell.angle_alpha   90.00
_cell.angle_beta   90.00
_cell.angle_gamma   90.00
#
_symmetry.space_group_name_H-M   'P 1'
#
loop_
_entity.id
_entity.type
_entity.pdbx_description
1 polymer ?
#
loop_
_entity_poly.entity_id
_entity_poly.type
_entity_poly.pdbx_seq_one_letter_code
_entity_poly.pdbx_strand_id
1 'polypeptide(L)' 'DINLTMQLLFAFEQWKFQDKNEQNYKKKMDEFLERRCCDHNINLFSMFFSEMYKKNATEFAAGVIVNDGLPFAKKNKKT' A
#
# COMPACT_ATOMS: atom_id res chain seq x y z
N ASP A 1 -15.93 -7.77 0.27
CA ASP A 1 -17.08 -7.12 -0.39
C ASP A 1 -16.60 -6.62 -1.75
N ILE A 2 -17.20 -7.07 -2.85
CA ILE A 2 -16.75 -6.75 -4.22
C ILE A 2 -16.97 -5.26 -4.55
N ASN A 3 -18.05 -4.66 -4.06
CA ASN A 3 -18.38 -3.27 -4.32
C ASN A 3 -17.34 -2.35 -3.68
N LEU A 4 -16.93 -2.66 -2.45
CA LEU A 4 -15.88 -1.93 -1.76
C LEU A 4 -14.54 -2.04 -2.51
N THR A 5 -14.17 -3.25 -2.98
CA THR A 5 -12.96 -3.45 -3.77
C THR A 5 -12.99 -2.62 -5.05
N MET A 6 -14.10 -2.60 -5.79
CA MET A 6 -14.25 -1.79 -7.00
C MET A 6 -14.12 -0.29 -6.72
N GLN A 7 -14.72 0.20 -5.64
CA GLN A 7 -14.60 1.61 -5.24
C GLN A 7 -13.16 2.00 -4.89
N LEU A 8 -12.45 1.15 -4.14
CA LEU A 8 -11.05 1.38 -3.77
C LEU A 8 -10.13 1.37 -4.99
N LEU A 9 -10.32 0.44 -5.92
CA LEU A 9 -9.55 0.40 -7.18
C LEU A 9 -9.84 1.63 -8.04
N PHE A 10 -11.10 2.06 -8.13
CA PHE A 10 -11.44 3.28 -8.85
C PHE A 10 -10.78 4.52 -8.22
N ALA A 11 -10.83 4.65 -6.90
CA ALA A 11 -10.18 5.74 -6.18
C ALA A 11 -8.65 5.72 -6.37
N PHE A 12 -8.04 4.54 -6.35
CA PHE A 12 -6.62 4.36 -6.64
C PHE A 12 -6.24 4.84 -8.04
N GLU A 13 -6.98 4.43 -9.07
CA GLU A 13 -6.72 4.85 -10.45
C GLU A 13 -6.82 6.38 -10.59
N GLN A 14 -7.79 7.03 -9.95
CA GLN A 14 -7.85 8.50 -9.92
C GLN A 14 -6.67 9.12 -9.17
N TRP A 15 -6.35 8.61 -7.99
CA TRP A 15 -5.24 9.11 -7.15
C TRP A 15 -3.88 9.01 -7.86
N LYS A 16 -3.65 7.97 -8.64
CA LYS A 16 -2.37 7.73 -9.35
C LYS A 16 -1.98 8.90 -10.26
N PHE A 17 -2.95 9.50 -10.95
CA PHE A 17 -2.74 10.61 -11.87
C PHE A 17 -2.86 11.99 -11.23
N GLN A 18 -3.40 12.08 -10.01
CA GLN A 18 -3.47 13.32 -9.25
C GLN A 18 -2.11 13.70 -8.66
N ASP A 19 -1.87 15.00 -8.49
CA ASP A 19 -0.79 15.59 -7.68
C ASP A 19 0.63 15.03 -7.91
N LYS A 20 0.87 14.48 -9.11
CA LYS A 20 2.15 13.83 -9.48
C LYS A 20 2.49 12.64 -8.56
N ASN A 21 1.50 11.94 -8.02
CA ASN A 21 1.70 10.81 -7.10
C ASN A 21 2.58 9.71 -7.69
N GLU A 22 2.39 9.36 -8.97
CA GLU A 22 3.27 8.42 -9.65
C GLU A 22 4.73 8.90 -9.74
N GLN A 23 4.96 10.21 -9.93
CA GLN A 23 6.32 10.76 -9.93
C GLN A 23 6.91 10.79 -8.51
N ASN A 24 6.08 11.01 -7.48
CA ASN A 24 6.51 10.94 -6.09
C ASN A 24 6.91 9.51 -5.70
N TYR A 25 6.20 8.49 -6.21
CA TYR A 25 6.61 7.10 -6.06
C TYR A 25 7.99 6.85 -6.68
N LYS A 26 8.24 7.33 -7.91
CA LYS A 26 9.55 7.18 -8.57
C LYS A 26 10.72 7.73 -7.74
N LYS A 27 10.51 8.80 -6.96
CA LYS A 27 11.54 9.36 -6.07
C LYS A 27 11.86 8.48 -4.86
N LYS A 28 10.93 7.60 -4.45
CA LYS A 28 11.07 6.71 -3.29
C LYS A 28 11.13 5.23 -3.69
N MET A 29 11.20 4.95 -4.98
CA MET A 29 11.07 3.60 -5.54
C MET A 29 12.08 2.63 -4.92
N ASP A 30 13.33 3.09 -4.73
CA ASP A 30 14.40 2.27 -4.17
C ASP A 30 14.08 1.80 -2.74
N GLU A 31 13.48 2.65 -1.90
CA GLU A 31 13.05 2.28 -0.55
C GLU A 31 11.99 1.15 -0.57
N PHE A 32 11.08 1.18 -1.55
CA PHE A 32 10.06 0.15 -1.73
C PHE A 32 10.66 -1.15 -2.27
N LEU A 33 11.59 -1.07 -3.21
CA LEU A 33 12.29 -2.24 -3.76
C LEU A 33 13.12 -2.95 -2.67
N GLU A 34 13.75 -2.20 -1.77
CA GLU A 34 14.53 -2.76 -0.66
C GLU A 34 13.67 -3.38 0.45
N ARG A 35 12.50 -2.80 0.75
CA ARG A 35 11.74 -3.11 1.98
C ARG A 35 10.41 -3.83 1.78
N ARG A 36 9.86 -3.83 0.57
CA ARG A 36 8.51 -4.34 0.29
C ARG A 36 8.52 -5.40 -0.80
N CYS A 37 8.56 -4.99 -2.08
CA CYS A 37 8.47 -5.91 -3.21
C CYS A 37 8.94 -5.26 -4.52
N CYS A 38 9.23 -6.10 -5.52
CA CYS A 38 9.59 -5.64 -6.86
C CYS A 38 8.39 -5.20 -7.71
N ASP A 39 7.15 -5.39 -7.23
CA ASP A 39 5.95 -4.99 -7.97
C ASP A 39 5.62 -3.51 -7.71
N HIS A 40 5.82 -2.70 -8.74
CA HIS A 40 5.60 -1.26 -8.67
C HIS A 40 4.13 -0.90 -8.43
N ASN A 41 3.17 -1.65 -8.97
CA ASN A 41 1.75 -1.35 -8.79
C ASN A 41 1.32 -1.64 -7.35
N ILE A 42 1.79 -2.74 -6.75
CA ILE A 42 1.55 -3.05 -5.34
C ILE A 42 2.15 -1.96 -4.44
N ASN A 43 3.36 -1.51 -4.74
CA ASN A 43 4.01 -0.44 -3.98
C ASN A 43 3.28 0.90 -4.09
N LEU A 44 2.83 1.29 -5.30
CA LEU A 44 1.99 2.47 -5.55
C LEU A 44 0.66 2.39 -4.79
N PHE A 45 0.01 1.23 -4.83
CA PHE A 45 -1.23 0.98 -4.10
C PHE A 45 -1.02 1.07 -2.58
N SER A 46 0.12 0.60 -2.07
CA SER A 46 0.49 0.74 -0.65
C SER A 46 0.70 2.21 -0.26
N MET A 47 1.24 3.04 -1.14
CA MET A 47 1.39 4.48 -0.89
C MET A 47 0.03 5.18 -0.85
N PHE A 48 -0.86 4.88 -1.81
CA PHE A 48 -2.25 5.34 -1.82
C PHE A 48 -2.99 4.98 -0.53
N PHE A 49 -2.92 3.71 -0.13
CA PHE A 49 -3.50 3.23 1.11
C PHE A 49 -2.94 4.04 2.31
N SER A 50 -1.62 4.18 2.44
CA SER A 50 -1.02 4.93 3.54
C SER A 50 -1.52 6.38 3.64
N GLU A 51 -1.74 7.06 2.51
CA GLU A 51 -2.26 8.43 2.49
C GLU A 51 -3.75 8.51 2.85
N MET A 52 -4.55 7.55 2.38
CA MET A 52 -5.96 7.43 2.73
C MET A 52 -6.13 7.20 4.25
N TYR A 53 -5.36 6.28 4.83
CA TYR A 53 -5.45 5.94 6.26
C TYR A 53 -4.80 6.97 7.20
N LYS A 54 -3.83 7.77 6.72
CA LYS A 54 -3.32 8.93 7.49
C LYS A 54 -4.41 9.95 7.83
N LYS A 55 -5.54 9.92 7.12
CA LYS A 55 -6.70 10.77 7.39
C LYS A 55 -7.68 10.16 8.42
N ASN A 56 -7.63 8.85 8.69
CA ASN A 56 -8.56 8.15 9.59
C ASN A 56 -7.87 7.04 10.41
N ALA A 57 -7.50 7.35 11.66
CA ALA A 57 -6.79 6.42 12.57
C ALA A 57 -7.58 5.14 12.93
N THR A 58 -8.91 5.21 12.98
CA THR A 58 -9.77 4.05 13.28
C THR A 58 -9.79 3.06 12.12
N GLU A 59 -9.78 3.56 10.89
CA GLU A 59 -9.77 2.73 9.68
C GLU A 59 -8.40 2.06 9.48
N PHE A 60 -7.32 2.70 9.95
CA PHE A 60 -5.96 2.14 9.95
C PHE A 60 -5.88 0.83 10.77
N ALA A 61 -6.43 0.83 11.99
CA ALA A 61 -6.44 -0.36 12.84
C ALA A 61 -7.24 -1.52 12.22
N ALA A 62 -8.33 -1.22 11.49
CA ALA A 62 -9.13 -2.21 10.79
C ALA A 62 -8.44 -2.75 9.53
N GLY A 63 -7.78 -1.89 8.74
CA GLY A 63 -7.13 -2.26 7.48
C GLY A 63 -5.87 -3.11 7.65
N VAL A 64 -5.09 -2.85 8.72
CA VAL A 64 -3.92 -3.67 9.10
C VAL A 64 -4.34 -5.12 9.39
N ILE A 65 -5.45 -5.32 10.10
CA ILE A 65 -5.92 -6.67 10.48
C ILE A 65 -6.48 -7.45 9.29
N VAL A 66 -7.10 -6.79 8.31
CA VAL A 66 -7.75 -7.45 7.17
C VAL A 66 -6.77 -7.78 6.04
N ASN A 67 -5.74 -6.96 5.82
CA ASN A 67 -4.76 -7.18 4.74
C ASN A 67 -3.46 -7.86 5.19
N ASP A 68 -3.11 -7.83 6.47
CA ASP A 68 -1.96 -8.58 6.99
C ASP A 68 -2.35 -10.04 7.27
N GLY A 69 -2.63 -10.77 6.19
CA GLY A 69 -2.21 -12.17 6.12
C GLY A 69 -0.70 -12.21 6.29
N LEU A 70 -0.23 -12.16 7.53
CA LEU A 70 1.18 -12.24 7.88
C LEU A 70 1.75 -13.53 7.31
N PRO A 71 2.83 -13.42 6.53
CA PRO A 71 4.06 -13.89 7.10
C PRO A 71 4.99 -12.69 7.23
N PHE A 72 5.31 -12.36 8.48
CA PHE A 72 6.53 -11.66 8.82
C PHE A 72 7.67 -12.16 7.90
N ALA A 73 8.30 -11.25 7.18
CA ALA A 73 9.50 -11.56 6.44
C ALA A 73 10.55 -12.13 7.41
N LYS A 74 10.79 -13.45 7.30
CA LYS A 74 11.87 -14.27 7.88
C LYS A 74 12.61 -13.66 9.10
N LYS A 75 12.21 -14.08 10.31
CA LYS A 75 13.17 -14.38 11.39
C LYS A 75 12.77 -15.65 12.15
N ASN A 76 12.89 -16.78 11.48
CA ASN A 76 13.30 -18.05 12.09
C ASN A 76 14.47 -18.58 11.26
N LYS A 77 15.59 -17.86 11.26
CA LYS A 77 16.88 -18.54 11.13
C LYS A 77 17.13 -19.16 12.50
N LYS A 78 16.69 -20.41 12.68
CA LYS A 78 17.18 -21.22 13.79
C LYS A 78 18.68 -21.37 13.61
N THR A 79 19.40 -21.00 14.66
CA THR A 79 20.82 -21.27 14.89
C THR A 79 21.11 -22.75 14.77
#